data_AF-A0AA36HBD4-F1
#
_entry.id   AF-A0AA36HBD4-F1
#
_cell.length_a   1.000
_cell.length_b   1.000
_cell.length_c   1.000
_cell.angle_alpha   90.00
_cell.angle_beta   90.00
_cell.angle_gamma   90.00
#
_symmetry.space_group_name_H-M   'P 1'
#
loop_
_entity.id
_entity.type
_entity.pdbx_description
1 polymer ?
#
loop_
_entity_poly.entity_id
_entity_poly.type
_entity_poly.pdbx_seq_one_letter_code
_entity_poly.pdbx_strand_id
1 'polypeptide(L)'
;MTDHIVDGCGDHVSALDTEPPAMEPILDDGENFMQGVEEYFYELLIDMDMVSRIRRTNPTQIQAGQMVLSREILRVWDLIVKRDPRILGTI
;
A
#
# COMPACT_ATOMS: atom_id res chain seq x y z
N MET A 1 -4.70 -53.61 8.09
CA MET A 1 -3.90 -53.06 6.97
C MET A 1 -2.50 -53.64 7.15
N THR A 2 -2.03 -54.34 6.14
CA THR A 2 -0.81 -55.17 6.14
C THR A 2 0.46 -54.36 6.38
N ASP A 3 1.34 -54.96 7.17
CA ASP A 3 2.62 -54.43 7.64
C ASP A 3 3.61 -54.15 6.50
N HIS A 4 4.31 -53.02 6.61
CA HIS A 4 5.61 -52.83 5.98
C HIS A 4 6.54 -52.15 6.98
N ILE A 5 7.33 -52.97 7.67
CA ILE A 5 8.54 -52.56 8.38
C ILE A 5 9.68 -52.62 7.37
N VAL A 6 10.40 -51.52 7.22
CA VAL A 6 11.76 -51.50 6.66
C VAL A 6 12.65 -50.84 7.70
N ASP A 7 13.42 -51.68 8.38
CA ASP A 7 14.57 -51.34 9.20
C ASP A 7 15.77 -51.06 8.28
N GLY A 8 16.51 -50.00 8.58
CA GLY A 8 17.56 -49.44 7.72
C GLY A 8 18.47 -48.49 8.47
N CYS A 9 19.10 -48.98 9.53
CA CYS A 9 20.52 -48.82 9.87
C CYS A 9 21.19 -47.43 9.66
N GLY A 10 21.68 -46.83 10.75
CA GLY A 10 22.80 -45.88 10.67
C GLY A 10 22.83 -44.79 11.73
N ASP A 11 23.38 -45.11 12.90
CA ASP A 11 23.90 -44.15 13.89
C ASP A 11 25.05 -43.33 13.29
N HIS A 12 25.00 -42.00 13.38
CA HIS A 12 26.14 -41.15 13.75
C HIS A 12 25.67 -39.78 14.24
N VAL A 13 25.92 -39.52 15.52
CA VAL A 13 25.87 -38.21 16.19
C VAL A 13 26.88 -37.23 15.57
N SER A 14 26.43 -36.01 15.28
CA SER A 14 27.28 -34.81 15.29
C SER A 14 26.41 -33.58 15.55
N ALA A 15 26.34 -33.16 16.81
CA ALA A 15 25.91 -31.82 17.17
C ALA A 15 26.86 -30.79 16.55
N LEU A 16 26.31 -29.78 15.88
CA LEU A 16 26.94 -28.48 15.73
C LEU A 16 25.87 -27.42 15.92
N ASP A 17 26.03 -26.67 17.01
CA ASP A 17 25.34 -25.42 17.32
C ASP A 17 25.30 -24.51 16.10
N THR A 18 24.10 -24.08 15.67
CA THR A 18 23.90 -22.70 15.23
C THR A 18 22.42 -22.35 15.35
N GLU A 19 22.13 -21.40 16.23
CA GLU A 19 20.91 -20.60 16.22
C GLU A 19 20.58 -20.10 14.79
N PRO A 20 19.28 -19.91 14.50
CA PRO A 20 18.85 -18.52 14.42
C PRO A 20 17.45 -18.30 15.04
N PRO A 21 17.33 -17.57 16.16
CA PRO A 21 16.14 -16.83 16.46
C PRO A 21 16.37 -15.39 16.02
N ALA A 22 16.05 -15.07 14.76
CA ALA A 22 15.84 -13.68 14.35
C ALA A 22 15.21 -13.64 12.96
N MET A 23 13.91 -13.88 12.88
CA MET A 23 13.11 -13.11 11.93
C MET A 23 12.00 -12.45 12.73
N GLU A 24 12.38 -11.39 13.45
CA GLU A 24 11.43 -10.31 13.66
C GLU A 24 10.98 -9.83 12.27
N PRO A 25 9.68 -9.62 12.02
CA PRO A 25 9.26 -8.92 10.82
C PRO A 25 9.74 -7.49 10.95
N ILE A 26 10.81 -7.15 10.23
CA ILE A 26 11.32 -5.79 10.11
C ILE A 26 10.23 -4.97 9.41
N LEU A 27 9.52 -4.19 10.22
CA LEU A 27 8.63 -3.07 9.92
C LEU A 27 8.72 -2.54 8.47
N ASP A 28 7.75 -2.93 7.64
CA ASP A 28 7.42 -2.27 6.37
C ASP A 28 6.11 -1.47 6.48
N ASP A 29 6.01 -0.65 7.52
CA ASP A 29 4.85 0.23 7.76
C ASP A 29 4.86 1.46 6.82
N GLY A 30 5.99 1.74 6.16
CA GLY A 30 6.20 2.93 5.33
C GLY A 30 5.66 2.79 3.91
N GLU A 31 5.95 1.67 3.23
CA GLU A 31 5.50 1.43 1.85
C GLU A 31 3.99 1.18 1.81
N ASN A 32 3.47 0.42 2.78
CA ASN A 32 2.05 0.12 2.91
C ASN A 32 1.18 1.39 3.13
N PHE A 33 1.67 2.36 3.90
CA PHE A 33 0.95 3.61 4.10
C PHE A 33 0.94 4.46 2.82
N MET A 34 2.05 4.53 2.08
CA MET A 34 2.11 5.34 0.85
C MET A 34 1.20 4.78 -0.23
N GLN A 35 1.12 3.46 -0.35
CA GLN A 35 0.17 2.81 -1.26
C GLN A 35 -1.27 3.21 -0.96
N GLY A 36 -1.69 3.19 0.31
CA GLY A 36 -3.05 3.62 0.70
C GLY A 36 -3.34 5.09 0.40
N VAL A 37 -2.33 5.97 0.50
CA VAL A 37 -2.46 7.39 0.17
C VAL A 37 -2.60 7.60 -1.34
N GLU A 38 -1.85 6.85 -2.15
CA GLU A 38 -1.94 6.89 -3.61
C GLU A 38 -3.29 6.36 -4.11
N GLU A 39 -3.77 5.24 -3.56
CA GLU A 39 -5.09 4.68 -3.85
C GLU A 39 -6.18 5.71 -3.54
N TYR A 40 -6.12 6.35 -2.37
CA TYR A 40 -7.04 7.42 -1.99
C TYR A 40 -6.97 8.63 -2.93
N PHE A 41 -5.77 8.99 -3.40
CA PHE A 41 -5.61 10.06 -4.40
C PHE A 41 -6.35 9.73 -5.70
N TYR A 42 -6.25 8.50 -6.20
CA TYR A 42 -6.97 8.07 -7.40
C TYR A 42 -8.49 8.07 -7.21
N GLU A 43 -8.99 7.64 -6.05
CA GLU A 43 -10.42 7.72 -5.72
C GLU A 43 -10.94 9.16 -5.78
N LEU A 44 -10.20 10.12 -5.21
CA LEU A 44 -10.57 11.54 -5.27
C LEU A 44 -10.63 12.09 -6.71
N LEU A 45 -9.76 11.61 -7.60
CA LEU A 45 -9.79 12.01 -9.01
C LEU A 45 -11.04 11.46 -9.73
N ILE A 46 -11.43 10.23 -9.41
CA ILE A 46 -12.67 9.62 -9.93
C ILE A 46 -13.89 10.42 -9.45
N ASP A 47 -13.94 10.75 -8.15
CA ASP A 47 -15.00 11.56 -7.57
C ASP A 47 -15.09 12.94 -8.22
N MET A 48 -13.94 13.58 -8.49
CA MET A 48 -13.89 14.86 -9.20
C MET A 48 -14.39 14.76 -10.65
N ASP A 49 -14.13 13.67 -11.38
CA ASP A 49 -14.69 13.45 -12.72
C ASP A 49 -16.23 13.31 -12.64
N MET A 50 -16.74 12.51 -11.71
CA MET A 50 -18.18 12.35 -11.48
C MET A 50 -18.84 13.70 -11.19
N VAL A 51 -18.29 14.44 -10.23
CA VAL A 51 -18.79 15.77 -9.84
C VAL A 51 -18.73 16.76 -11.01
N SER A 52 -17.67 16.71 -11.82
CA SER A 52 -17.52 17.56 -13.00
C SER A 52 -18.57 17.26 -14.07
N ARG A 53 -18.99 15.99 -14.23
CA ARG A 53 -20.11 15.61 -15.11
C ARG A 53 -21.43 16.19 -14.62
N ILE A 54 -21.71 16.15 -13.33
CA ILE A 54 -22.97 16.68 -12.78
C ILE A 54 -22.98 18.21 -12.84
N ARG A 55 -21.84 18.90 -12.66
CA ARG A 55 -21.78 20.37 -12.82
C ARG A 55 -22.25 20.83 -14.20
N ARG A 56 -22.02 20.03 -15.26
CA ARG A 56 -22.50 20.36 -16.61
C ARG A 56 -24.02 20.50 -16.66
N THR A 57 -24.75 19.80 -15.81
CA THR A 57 -26.22 19.85 -15.73
C THR A 57 -26.72 20.80 -14.63
N ASN A 58 -26.00 20.92 -13.51
CA ASN A 58 -26.38 21.75 -12.36
C ASN A 58 -25.19 22.56 -11.80
N PRO A 59 -24.79 23.67 -12.44
CA PRO A 59 -23.51 24.32 -12.18
C PRO A 59 -23.36 24.95 -10.78
N THR A 60 -24.43 25.51 -10.23
CA THR A 60 -24.42 26.22 -8.94
C THR A 60 -24.59 25.32 -7.73
N GLN A 61 -25.27 24.17 -7.87
CA GLN A 61 -25.58 23.29 -6.74
C GLN A 61 -24.36 22.53 -6.19
N ILE A 62 -23.29 22.43 -6.98
CA ILE A 62 -22.18 21.49 -6.72
C ILE A 62 -20.84 22.23 -6.55
N GLN A 63 -20.86 23.56 -6.59
CA GLN A 63 -19.65 24.38 -6.48
C GLN A 63 -18.92 24.15 -5.14
N ALA A 64 -19.66 24.03 -4.04
CA ALA A 64 -19.08 23.76 -2.72
C ALA A 64 -18.41 22.37 -2.68
N GLY A 65 -19.06 21.33 -3.23
CA GLY A 65 -18.51 19.99 -3.31
C GLY A 65 -17.23 19.93 -4.16
N GLN A 66 -17.21 20.61 -5.30
CA GLN A 66 -16.01 20.75 -6.13
C GLN A 66 -14.87 21.43 -5.38
N MET A 67 -15.14 22.53 -4.69
CA MET A 67 -14.11 23.24 -3.93
C MET A 67 -13.49 22.37 -2.83
N VAL A 68 -14.31 21.59 -2.12
CA VAL A 68 -13.82 20.69 -1.07
C VAL A 68 -12.97 19.57 -1.66
N LEU A 69 -13.45 18.90 -2.71
CA LEU A 69 -12.68 17.85 -3.39
C LEU A 69 -11.36 18.38 -3.96
N SER A 70 -11.36 19.56 -4.59
CA SER A 70 -10.14 20.18 -5.11
C SER A 70 -9.12 20.45 -4.01
N ARG A 71 -9.55 20.88 -2.82
CA ARG A 71 -8.66 21.11 -1.69
C ARG A 71 -8.05 19.82 -1.18
N GLU A 72 -8.85 18.76 -1.09
CA GLU A 72 -8.35 17.48 -0.60
C GLU A 72 -7.37 16.82 -1.58
N ILE A 73 -7.66 16.86 -2.88
CA ILE A 73 -6.73 16.41 -3.94
C ILE A 73 -5.38 17.11 -3.80
N LEU A 74 -5.37 18.44 -3.63
CA LEU A 74 -4.13 19.20 -3.47
C LEU A 74 -3.39 18.85 -2.18
N ARG A 75 -4.12 18.61 -1.08
CA ARG A 75 -3.53 18.19 0.20
C ARG A 75 -2.86 16.83 0.09
N VAL A 76 -3.54 15.86 -0.52
CA VAL A 76 -3.02 14.50 -0.70
C VAL A 76 -1.83 14.51 -1.66
N TRP A 77 -1.91 15.29 -2.74
CA TRP A 77 -0.78 15.51 -3.65
C TRP A 77 0.45 16.08 -2.92
N ASP A 78 0.27 17.09 -2.08
CA ASP A 78 1.35 17.68 -1.28
C ASP A 78 1.96 16.65 -0.31
N LEU A 79 1.16 15.75 0.27
CA LEU A 79 1.66 14.65 1.09
C LEU A 79 2.50 13.66 0.27
N ILE A 80 2.05 13.29 -0.93
CA ILE A 80 2.77 12.38 -1.83
C ILE A 80 4.12 13.00 -2.23
N VAL A 81 4.11 14.25 -2.70
CA VAL A 81 5.31 14.95 -3.17
C VAL A 81 6.31 15.22 -2.03
N LYS A 82 5.84 15.57 -0.84
CA LYS A 82 6.72 15.79 0.33
C LYS A 82 7.36 14.51 0.83
N ARG A 83 6.70 13.36 0.68
CA ARG A 83 7.23 12.06 1.12
C ARG A 83 8.10 11.38 0.08
N ASP A 84 7.84 11.57 -1.22
CA ASP A 84 8.71 11.07 -2.27
C ASP A 84 9.34 12.23 -3.09
N PRO A 85 10.51 12.75 -2.65
CA PRO A 85 11.19 13.85 -3.33
C PRO A 85 11.72 13.47 -4.73
N ARG A 86 11.71 12.19 -5.12
CA ARG A 86 12.11 11.76 -6.48
C ARG A 86 11.11 12.20 -7.53
N ILE A 87 9.83 12.38 -7.15
CA ILE A 87 8.77 12.83 -8.05
C ILE A 87 9.06 14.24 -8.59
N LEU A 88 9.62 15.12 -7.75
CA LEU A 88 10.00 16.49 -8.13
C LEU A 88 11.15 16.57 -9.16
N GLY A 89 12.00 15.54 -9.25
CA GLY A 89 13.15 15.53 -10.15
C GLY A 89 12.83 15.15 -11.60
N THR A 90 11.57 14.84 -11.90
CA THR A 90 11.15 14.24 -13.19
C THR A 90 10.24 15.17 -14.02
N ILE A 91 9.95 16.39 -13.55
CA ILE A 91 9.07 17.38 -14.20
C ILE A 91 9.88 18.54 -14.77
#